data_AF-A0AAD7C348-F1
#
_entry.id   AF-A0AAD7C348-F1
#
_cell.length_a   1.000
_cell.length_b   1.000
_cell.length_c   1.000
_cell.angle_alpha   90.00
_cell.angle_beta   90.00
_cell.angle_gamma   90.00
#
_symmetry.space_group_name_H-M   'P 1'
#
loop_
_entity.id
_entity.type
_entity.pdbx_description
1 polymer ?
#
loop_
_entity_poly.entity_id
_entity_poly.type
_entity_poly.pdbx_seq_one_letter_code
_entity_poly.pdbx_strand_id
1 'polypeptide(L)' 'IHLLPSFCGPVTIRSRSPAVRVSERLAAKLTTFSDEEHARRCFFGDFSAWTDKEWTGDALEVESAWGA' A
#
# COMPACT_ATOMS: atom_id res chain seq x y z
N ILE A 1 2.09 -0.32 12.23
CA ILE A 1 0.75 -0.74 11.77
C ILE A 1 0.74 -2.25 11.69
N HIS A 2 -0.24 -2.92 12.30
CA HIS A 2 -0.43 -4.37 12.20
C HIS A 2 -1.69 -4.62 11.38
N LEU A 3 -1.56 -5.34 10.27
CA LEU A 3 -2.70 -5.73 9.42
C LEU A 3 -3.13 -7.15 9.77
N LEU A 4 -4.43 -7.39 9.69
CA LEU A 4 -4.97 -8.74 9.81
C LEU A 4 -4.46 -9.61 8.64
N PRO A 5 -4.20 -10.91 8.86
CA PRO A 5 -3.77 -11.81 7.79
C PRO A 5 -4.76 -11.89 6.61
N SER A 6 -6.03 -11.59 6.85
CA SER A 6 -7.11 -11.55 5.87
C SER A 6 -7.21 -10.25 5.08
N PHE A 7 -6.44 -9.21 5.43
CA PHE A 7 -6.45 -7.96 4.69
C PHE A 7 -5.99 -8.22 3.25
N CYS A 8 -6.81 -7.77 2.31
CA CYS A 8 -6.54 -7.76 0.88
C CYS A 8 -7.11 -6.46 0.36
N GLY A 9 -6.32 -5.65 -0.34
CA GLY A 9 -6.78 -4.33 -0.74
C GLY A 9 -5.69 -3.34 -1.11
N PRO A 10 -6.07 -2.16 -1.58
CA PRO A 10 -5.16 -1.09 -1.91
C PRO A 10 -4.49 -0.54 -0.66
N VAL A 11 -3.20 -0.25 -0.79
CA VAL A 11 -2.33 0.33 0.21
C VAL A 11 -1.68 1.57 -0.39
N THR A 12 -2.01 2.73 0.17
CA THR A 12 -1.40 4.00 -0.20
C THR A 12 -0.49 4.47 0.92
N ILE A 13 0.79 4.64 0.63
CA ILE A 13 1.79 5.14 1.57
C ILE A 13 2.24 6.51 1.06
N ARG A 14 1.87 7.56 1.79
CA ARG A 14 2.35 8.93 1.57
C ARG A 14 3.43 9.25 2.58
N SER A 15 4.63 9.56 2.10
CA SER A 15 5.78 9.86 2.94
C SER A 15 6.59 11.00 2.34
N ARG A 16 6.87 12.03 3.16
CA ARG A 16 7.83 13.08 2.79
C ARG A 16 9.27 12.57 2.83
N SER A 17 9.54 11.49 3.55
CA SER A 17 10.85 10.83 3.54
C SER A 17 10.96 9.89 2.34
N PRO A 18 12.08 9.91 1.60
CA PRO A 18 12.27 9.09 0.40
C PRO A 18 12.41 7.59 0.69
N ALA A 19 12.52 7.19 1.95
CA ALA A 19 12.79 5.81 2.34
C ALA A 19 11.57 5.14 3.03
N VAL A 20 10.64 4.60 2.23
CA VAL A 20 9.67 3.62 2.73
C VAL A 20 10.28 2.22 2.60
N ARG A 21 10.62 1.61 3.73
CA ARG A 21 11.12 0.23 3.77
C ARG A 21 9.98 -0.74 4.00
N VAL A 22 9.87 -1.71 3.11
CA VAL A 22 8.93 -2.81 3.21
C VAL A 22 9.72 -4.10 3.36
N SER A 23 9.30 -4.99 4.27
CA SER A 23 9.97 -6.28 4.44
C SER A 23 9.79 -7.15 3.20
N GLU A 24 10.76 -8.01 2.89
CA GLU A 24 10.71 -8.89 1.71
C GLU A 24 9.45 -9.77 1.66
N ARG A 25 9.02 -10.28 2.82
CA ARG A 25 7.79 -11.07 2.94
C ARG A 25 6.54 -10.27 2.57
N LEU A 26 6.50 -8.98 2.89
CA LEU A 26 5.39 -8.10 2.53
C LEU A 26 5.50 -7.68 1.06
N ALA A 27 6.71 -7.38 0.58
CA ALA A 27 6.99 -7.04 -0.81
C ALA A 27 6.57 -8.15 -1.78
N ALA A 28 6.78 -9.43 -1.41
CA ALA A 28 6.33 -10.58 -2.20
C ALA A 28 4.80 -10.69 -2.35
N LYS A 29 4.02 -9.95 -1.54
CA LYS A 29 2.55 -9.90 -1.58
C LYS A 29 2.03 -8.55 -2.06
N LEU A 30 2.91 -7.64 -2.46
CA LEU A 30 2.56 -6.32 -2.92
C LEU A 30 2.72 -6.23 -4.43
N THR A 31 1.68 -5.73 -5.08
CA THR A 31 1.75 -5.31 -6.47
C THR A 31 1.80 -3.78 -6.49
N THR A 32 2.97 -3.20 -6.70
CA THR A 32 3.14 -1.75 -6.82
C THR A 32 2.69 -1.29 -8.21
N PHE A 33 1.74 -0.38 -8.26
CA PHE A 33 1.22 0.19 -9.50
C PHE A 33 1.65 1.65 -9.71
N SER A 34 2.10 2.32 -8.64
CA SER A 34 2.65 3.68 -8.72
C SER A 34 3.66 3.90 -7.58
N ASP A 35 4.81 4.48 -7.91
CA ASP A 35 5.84 4.90 -6.97
C ASP A 35 6.35 6.28 -7.42
N GLU A 36 5.66 7.33 -6.97
CA GLU A 36 5.96 8.72 -7.27
C GLU A 36 6.60 9.39 -6.05
N GLU A 37 7.29 10.53 -6.24
CA GLU A 37 8.20 11.20 -5.29
C GLU A 37 7.80 11.18 -3.80
N HIS A 38 6.51 11.16 -3.49
CA HIS A 38 6.00 11.11 -2.12
C HIS A 38 4.85 10.13 -1.89
N ALA A 39 4.49 9.32 -2.89
CA ALA A 39 3.35 8.43 -2.83
C ALA A 39 3.69 7.08 -3.48
N ARG A 40 3.66 6.04 -2.66
CA ARG A 40 3.71 4.65 -3.11
C ARG A 40 2.33 4.05 -3.02
N ARG A 41 1.79 3.60 -4.15
CA ARG A 41 0.49 2.93 -4.22
C ARG A 41 0.70 1.47 -4.64
N CYS A 42 0.23 0.58 -3.78
CA CYS A 42 0.37 -0.86 -3.93
C CYS A 42 -0.96 -1.56 -3.69
N PHE A 43 -1.09 -2.78 -4.17
CA PHE A 43 -2.16 -3.69 -3.79
C PHE A 43 -1.57 -4.79 -2.93
N PHE A 44 -2.14 -5.03 -1.77
CA PHE A 44 -1.72 -6.13 -0.90
C PHE A 44 -2.64 -7.33 -1.10
N GLY A 45 -2.07 -8.46 -1.51
CA GLY A 45 -2.81 -9.69 -1.79
C GLY A 45 -2.84 -10.05 -3.27
N ASP A 46 -3.85 -10.82 -3.67
CA ASP A 46 -4.02 -11.26 -5.04
C ASP A 46 -4.65 -10.13 -5.88
N PHE A 47 -3.84 -9.51 -6.74
CA PHE A 47 -4.27 -8.39 -7.59
C PHE A 47 -5.36 -8.79 -8.60
N SER A 48 -5.59 -10.08 -8.86
CA SER A 48 -6.71 -10.52 -9.72
C SER A 48 -8.09 -10.19 -9.12
N ALA A 49 -8.16 -9.95 -7.80
CA ALA A 49 -9.37 -9.44 -7.15
C ALA A 49 -9.67 -7.98 -7.50
N TRP A 50 -8.69 -7.24 -8.00
CA TRP A 50 -8.88 -5.89 -8.53
C TRP A 50 -9.44 -5.96 -9.95
N THR A 51 -10.77 -6.07 -10.05
CA THR A 51 -11.46 -5.85 -11.32
C THR A 51 -11.36 -4.38 -11.71
N ASP A 52 -11.51 -3.99 -13.00
CA ASP A 52 -11.60 -2.60 -13.48
C ASP A 52 -12.73 -1.74 -12.84
N LYS A 53 -13.37 -2.24 -11.79
CA LYS A 53 -14.39 -1.57 -10.99
C LYS A 53 -13.74 -0.90 -9.78
N GLU A 54 -14.40 0.15 -9.29
CA GLU A 54 -14.07 0.80 -8.03
C GLU A 54 -13.94 -0.23 -6.89
N TRP A 55 -12.88 -0.12 -6.08
CA TRP A 55 -12.63 -1.02 -4.96
C TRP A 55 -13.66 -0.82 -3.84
N THR A 56 -14.32 -1.89 -3.41
CA THR A 56 -15.41 -1.83 -2.41
C THR A 56 -15.04 -2.46 -1.06
N GLY A 57 -13.79 -2.91 -0.87
CA GLY A 57 -13.32 -3.54 0.35
C GLY A 57 -12.54 -2.60 1.27
N ASP A 58 -11.83 -3.17 2.24
CA ASP A 58 -10.93 -2.39 3.11
C ASP A 58 -9.76 -1.79 2.32
N ALA A 59 -9.39 -0.57 2.67
CA ALA A 59 -8.22 0.12 2.11
C ALA A 59 -7.33 0.61 3.25
N LEU A 60 -6.02 0.64 3.02
CA LEU A 60 -5.06 1.18 3.96
C LEU A 60 -4.44 2.46 3.41
N GLU A 61 -4.60 3.54 4.16
CA GLU A 61 -3.88 4.79 3.91
C GLU A 61 -2.92 5.08 5.06
N VAL A 62 -1.64 5.27 4.73
CA VAL A 62 -0.60 5.62 5.68
C VAL A 62 -0.03 6.95 5.25
N GLU A 63 -0.15 7.95 6.12
CA GLU A 63 0.47 9.25 5.93
C GLU A 63 1.50 9.49 7.02
N SER A 64 2.75 9.72 6.62
CA SER A 64 3.81 10.17 7.52
C SER A 64 4.14 11.64 7.26
N ALA A 65 3.69 12.50 8.16
CA ALA A 65 4.13 13.88 8.25
C ALA A 65 5.02 14.01 9.49
N TRP A 66 6.31 14.26 9.27
CA TRP A 66 7.14 14.84 10.34
C TRP A 66 6.79 16.34 10.39
N GLY A 67 6.28 16.79 11.55
CA GLY A 67 6.07 18.21 11.83
C GLY A 67 7.38 18.98 11.78
N ALA A 68 7.30 20.22 11.31
CA ALA A 68 8.41 21.17 11.24
C ALA A 68 8.97 21.53 12.62
#